data_AF-A0A967KRT6-F1
#
_entry.id   AF-A0A967KRT6-F1
#
_cell.length_a   1.000
_cell.length_b   1.000
_cell.length_c   1.000
_cell.angle_alpha   90.00
_cell.angle_beta   90.00
_cell.angle_gamma   90.00
#
_symmetry.space_group_name_H-M   'P 1'
#
loop_
_entity.id
_entity.type
_entity.pdbx_description
1 polymer ?
#
loop_
_entity_poly.entity_id
_entity_poly.type
_entity_poly.pdbx_seq_one_letter_code
_entity_poly.pdbx_strand_id
1 'polypeptide(L)' 'VLVDDLASELDVHSRGLFFGELQRLGAQSFITSVSPDAVESAASGALSVFHVERGKPLKMV' A
#
# COMPACT_ATOMS: atom_id res chain seq x y z
N VAL A 1 2.93 5.48 -9.61
CA VAL A 1 4.05 4.66 -9.09
C VAL A 1 3.52 3.27 -8.80
N LEU A 2 4.22 2.23 -9.25
CA LEU A 2 3.91 0.84 -8.91
C LEU A 2 4.92 0.39 -7.85
N VAL A 3 4.42 -0.15 -6.74
CA VAL A 3 5.22 -0.71 -5.65
C VAL A 3 4.81 -2.16 -5.50
N ASP A 4 5.74 -3.08 -5.72
CA ASP A 4 5.48 -4.51 -5.61
C ASP A 4 5.98 -5.04 -4.26
N ASP A 5 5.13 -5.83 -3.59
CA ASP A 5 5.38 -6.52 -2.32
C ASP A 5 6.00 -5.67 -1.20
N LEU A 6 5.29 -4.61 -0.80
CA LEU A 6 5.73 -3.67 0.25
C LEU A 6 6.10 -4.36 1.58
N ALA A 7 5.45 -5.48 1.91
CA ALA A 7 5.65 -6.17 3.18
C ALA A 7 7.03 -6.83 3.32
N SER A 8 7.74 -7.06 2.21
CA SER A 8 9.00 -7.79 2.22
C SER A 8 10.23 -6.90 2.46
N GLU A 9 10.12 -5.58 2.27
CA GLU A 9 11.29 -4.70 2.14
C GLU A 9 11.50 -3.73 3.31
N LEU A 10 10.44 -3.35 4.03
CA LEU A 10 10.48 -2.22 4.96
C LEU A 10 9.84 -2.52 6.33
N ASP A 11 10.49 -2.07 7.40
CA ASP A 11 9.91 -2.11 8.74
C ASP A 11 8.82 -1.03 8.94
N VAL A 12 8.20 -0.99 10.12
CA VAL A 12 7.13 -0.01 10.45
C VAL A 12 7.61 1.43 10.29
N HIS A 13 8.83 1.75 10.72
CA HIS A 13 9.35 3.11 10.68
C HIS A 13 9.64 3.56 9.25
N SER A 14 10.34 2.72 8.48
CA SER A 14 10.68 3.03 7.08
C SER A 14 9.45 3.09 6.18
N ARG A 15 8.40 2.29 6.45
CA ARG A 15 7.11 2.40 5.74
C ARG A 15 6.47 3.77 5.92
N GLY A 16 6.50 4.32 7.14
CA GLY A 16 5.96 5.66 7.40
C GLY A 16 6.66 6.75 6.57
N LEU A 17 7.99 6.71 6.51
CA LEU A 17 8.78 7.63 5.68
C LEU A 17 8.46 7.48 4.19
N PHE A 18 8.39 6.24 3.70
CA PHE A 18 8.07 5.94 2.32
C PHE A 18 6.69 6.47 1.90
N PHE A 19 5.66 6.25 2.72
CA PHE A 19 4.33 6.79 2.46
C PHE A 19 4.30 8.32 2.50
N GLY A 20 5.05 8.95 3.40
CA GLY A 20 5.20 10.41 3.43
C GLY A 20 5.76 10.96 2.11
N GLU A 21 6.80 10.34 1.57
CA GLU A 21 7.38 10.75 0.28
C GLU A 21 6.46 10.46 -0.90
N LEU A 22 5.76 9.32 -0.91
CA LEU A 22 4.74 9.01 -1.93
C LEU A 22 3.61 10.05 -1.95
N GLN A 23 3.15 10.49 -0.78
CA GLN A 23 2.13 11.54 -0.68
C GLN A 23 2.66 12.89 -1.18
N ARG A 24 3.90 13.26 -0.82
CA ARG A 24 4.56 14.49 -1.31
C ARG A 24 4.74 14.51 -2.82
N LEU A 25 4.95 13.35 -3.44
CA LEU A 25 5.07 13.22 -4.89
C LEU A 25 3.74 13.57 -5.60
N GLY A 26 2.59 13.46 -4.90
CA GLY A 26 1.27 13.75 -5.45
C GLY A 26 0.88 12.82 -6.62
N ALA A 27 1.55 11.68 -6.77
CA ALA A 27 1.34 10.75 -7.86
C ALA A 27 0.29 9.70 -7.51
N GLN A 28 -0.46 9.25 -8.51
CA GLN A 28 -1.29 8.04 -8.38
C GLN A 28 -0.38 6.84 -8.12
N SER A 29 -0.68 6.09 -7.08
CA SER A 29 0.13 4.97 -6.62
C SER A 29 -0.68 3.70 -6.52
N PHE A 30 -0.09 2.60 -6.96
CA PHE A 30 -0.64 1.25 -6.85
C PHE A 30 0.37 0.40 -6.10
N ILE A 31 -0.08 -0.25 -5.02
CA ILE A 31 0.78 -0.90 -4.05
C ILE A 31 0.24 -2.30 -3.82
N THR A 32 1.10 -3.31 -3.94
CA THR A 32 0.79 -4.68 -3.55
C THR A 32 1.47 -5.01 -2.22
N SER A 33 0.81 -5.84 -1.44
CA SER A 33 1.33 -6.32 -0.16
C SER A 33 0.64 -7.64 0.19
N VAL A 34 1.38 -8.57 0.79
CA VAL A 34 0.84 -9.80 1.38
C VAL A 34 0.35 -9.62 2.81
N SER A 35 0.71 -8.50 3.46
CA SER A 35 0.33 -8.17 4.84
C SER A 35 -0.60 -6.94 4.85
N PRO A 36 -1.83 -7.04 5.39
CA PRO A 36 -2.74 -5.91 5.54
C PRO A 36 -2.14 -4.79 6.42
N ASP A 37 -1.44 -5.16 7.49
CA ASP A 37 -0.82 -4.24 8.44
C ASP A 37 0.21 -3.33 7.76
N ALA A 38 0.80 -3.75 6.63
CA ALA A 38 1.76 -2.96 5.88
C ALA A 38 1.15 -1.76 5.16
N VAL A 39 -0.16 -1.77 4.91
CA VAL A 39 -0.87 -0.65 4.28
C VAL A 39 -1.68 0.17 5.28
N GLU A 40 -1.80 -0.23 6.54
CA GLU A 40 -2.48 0.55 7.58
C GLU A 40 -1.81 1.92 7.80
N SER A 41 -0.48 1.98 7.75
CA SER A 41 0.27 3.23 7.87
C SER A 41 0.01 4.19 6.69
N ALA A 42 -0.48 3.67 5.56
CA ALA A 42 -0.87 4.44 4.39
C ALA A 42 -2.26 5.07 4.54
N ALA A 43 -3.09 4.57 5.46
CA ALA A 43 -4.52 4.88 5.59
C ALA A 43 -4.83 6.29 6.10
N SER A 44 -3.84 7.19 6.17
CA SER A 44 -4.06 8.60 6.47
C SER A 44 -4.78 9.37 5.34
N GLY A 45 -5.04 8.74 4.19
CA GLY A 45 -5.76 9.32 3.05
C GLY A 45 -6.85 8.43 2.44
N ALA A 46 -7.47 8.91 1.36
CA ALA A 46 -8.48 8.18 0.58
C ALA A 46 -7.85 7.04 -0.23
N LEU A 47 -7.51 5.94 0.44
CA LEU A 47 -7.09 4.71 -0.22
C LEU A 47 -8.32 3.89 -0.61
N SER A 48 -8.23 3.26 -1.78
CA SER A 48 -9.14 2.19 -2.16
C SER A 48 -8.36 0.89 -2.11
N VAL A 49 -8.82 -0.06 -1.29
CA VAL A 49 -8.14 -1.34 -1.12
C VAL A 49 -8.98 -2.43 -1.77
N PHE A 50 -8.32 -3.41 -2.38
CA PHE A 50 -8.99 -4.63 -2.82
C PHE A 50 -8.08 -5.83 -2.53
N HIS A 51 -8.70 -6.95 -2.18
CA HIS A 51 -7.99 -8.19 -1.95
C HIS A 51 -8.04 -9.05 -3.22
N VAL A 52 -6.96 -9.72 -3.60
CA VAL A 52 -6.95 -10.63 -4.76
C VAL A 52 -6.89 -12.06 -4.26
N GLU A 53 -7.88 -12.87 -4.64
CA GLU A 53 -7.88 -14.31 -4.38
C GLU A 53 -7.95 -15.09 -5.70
N ARG A 54 -7.00 -16.00 -5.92
CA ARG A 54 -6.92 -16.86 -7.13
C ARG A 54 -7.03 -16.06 -8.44
N GLY A 55 -6.33 -14.92 -8.50
CA GLY A 55 -6.32 -14.04 -9.67
C GLY A 55 -7.59 -13.21 -9.87
N LYS A 56 -8.48 -13.14 -8.88
CA LYS A 56 -9.70 -12.32 -8.94
C LYS A 56 -9.71 -11.28 -7.82
N PRO A 57 -9.98 -10.00 -8.12
CA PRO A 57 -10.21 -9.00 -7.09
C PRO A 57 -11.54 -9.29 -6.39
N LEU A 58 -11.49 -9.46 -5.08
CA LEU A 58 -12.61 -9.40 -4.16
C LEU A 58 -13.02 -7.93 -3.96
N LYS A 59 -14.25 -7.70 -3.49
CA LYS A 59 -14.86 -6.36 -3.37
C LYS A 59 -13.89 -5.33 -2.80
N MET A 60 -13.99 -4.11 -3.34
CA MET A 60 -13.28 -2.95 -2.80
C MET A 60 -13.71 -2.72 -1.35
N VAL A 61 -12.70 -2.53 -0.48
CA VAL A 61 -12.82 -2.26 0.97
C VAL A 61 -12.43 -0.81 1.20
#